data_AF-A0A3M7RDC3-F1
#
_entry.id   AF-A0A3M7RDC3-F1
#
_cell.length_a   1.000
_cell.length_b   1.000
_cell.length_c   1.000
_cell.angle_alpha   90.00
_cell.angle_beta   90.00
_cell.angle_gamma   90.00
#
_symmetry.space_group_name_H-M   'P 1'
#
loop_
_entity.id
_entity.type
_entity.pdbx_description
1 polymer ?
#
loop_
_entity_poly.entity_id
_entity_poly.type
_entity_poly.pdbx_seq_one_letter_code
_entity_poly.pdbx_strand_id
1 'polypeptide(L)'
;MDDLKVTLPCGFSADYKEIDQYDDIFICPICLTHQVERQQCLNMNRKKLVINQTVLSLKQKNFSECRKNLEIYRNMSNDYDDNRAMFKLKIDARKELIKLFINQKIDQHFEKMEVMEAKNEENLDIKTKLDLITNDCRKIDDLIRTINSAIKNLRDKHFHNQLDTKIILKNICKRDQKSSAY
;
A
#
# COMPACT_ATOMS: atom_id res chain seq x y z
N MET A 1 27.09 12.42 54.62
CA MET A 1 27.28 13.68 55.39
C MET A 1 28.75 13.80 55.73
N ASP A 2 29.55 13.81 54.68
CA ASP A 2 30.86 13.18 54.77
C ASP A 2 31.94 14.15 55.24
N ASP A 3 31.71 15.43 54.98
CA ASP A 3 32.57 16.54 55.36
C ASP A 3 32.05 17.30 56.59
N LEU A 4 31.04 16.74 57.30
CA LEU A 4 30.43 17.40 58.45
C LEU A 4 31.35 17.29 59.66
N LYS A 5 31.80 18.42 60.20
CA LYS A 5 32.58 18.46 61.44
C LYS A 5 31.70 18.72 62.65
N VAL A 6 31.95 17.97 63.71
CA VAL A 6 31.24 18.06 64.99
C VAL A 6 32.23 18.42 66.08
N THR A 7 31.92 19.45 66.87
CA THR A 7 32.71 19.77 68.05
C THR A 7 32.51 18.68 69.11
N LEU A 8 33.55 18.19 69.76
CA LEU A 8 33.52 17.22 70.85
C LEU A 8 33.32 17.94 72.20
N PRO A 9 32.94 17.22 73.28
CA PRO A 9 32.80 17.83 74.61
C PRO A 9 34.08 18.50 75.12
N CYS A 10 35.25 17.99 74.72
CA CYS A 10 36.56 18.58 74.98
C CYS A 10 36.88 19.84 74.16
N GLY A 11 35.97 20.32 73.31
CA GLY A 11 36.13 21.54 72.52
C GLY A 11 36.84 21.37 71.16
N PHE A 12 37.47 20.22 70.91
CA PHE A 12 38.05 19.90 69.60
C PHE A 12 36.98 19.55 68.55
N SER A 13 37.31 19.48 67.27
CA SER A 13 36.35 19.11 66.21
C SER A 13 36.79 17.84 65.49
N ALA A 14 35.89 16.88 65.34
CA ALA A 14 36.11 15.62 64.65
C ALA A 14 35.07 15.41 63.54
N ASP A 15 35.33 14.49 62.63
CA ASP A 15 34.44 14.23 61.50
C ASP A 15 33.21 13.44 61.97
N TYR A 16 32.02 13.82 61.51
CA TYR A 16 30.75 13.21 61.88
C TYR A 16 30.76 11.71 61.62
N LYS A 17 31.33 11.28 60.49
CA LYS A 17 31.45 9.86 60.13
C LYS A 17 32.19 9.03 61.17
N GLU A 18 33.25 9.58 61.75
CA GLU A 18 34.08 8.87 62.73
C GLU A 18 33.29 8.66 64.01
N ILE A 19 32.40 9.58 64.37
CA ILE A 19 31.55 9.48 65.56
C ILE A 19 30.30 8.63 65.30
N ASP A 20 29.73 8.70 64.09
CA ASP A 20 28.46 8.06 63.73
C ASP A 20 28.56 6.53 63.63
N GLN A 21 29.77 6.00 63.45
CA GLN A 21 30.04 4.56 63.35
C GLN A 21 30.02 3.83 64.70
N TYR A 22 30.08 4.54 65.82
CA TYR A 22 30.03 3.93 67.15
C TYR A 22 28.58 3.71 67.58
N ASP A 23 28.31 2.62 68.31
CA ASP A 23 26.96 2.32 68.78
C ASP A 23 26.53 3.27 69.92
N ASP A 24 27.26 3.27 71.05
CA ASP A 24 26.87 4.02 72.26
C ASP A 24 27.98 4.91 72.86
N ILE A 25 29.19 4.38 73.06
CA ILE A 25 30.30 5.12 73.70
C ILE A 25 31.55 5.04 72.83
N PHE A 26 32.26 6.16 72.69
CA PHE A 26 33.53 6.22 71.99
C PHE A 26 34.59 6.97 72.81
N ILE A 27 35.86 6.61 72.61
CA ILE A 27 36.98 7.39 73.15
C ILE A 27 37.18 8.58 72.23
N CYS A 28 37.30 9.78 72.80
CA CYS A 28 37.56 10.98 72.01
C CYS A 28 38.78 10.77 71.08
N PRO A 29 38.60 10.86 69.75
CA PRO A 29 39.68 10.55 68.80
C PRO A 29 40.83 11.55 68.84
N ILE A 30 40.62 12.73 69.44
CA ILE A 30 41.61 13.82 69.43
C ILE A 30 42.48 13.80 70.69
N CYS A 31 41.87 13.64 71.87
CA CYS A 31 42.64 13.69 73.11
C CYS A 31 42.84 12.31 73.76
N LEU A 32 42.16 11.26 73.27
CA LEU A 32 42.32 9.86 73.69
C LEU A 32 42.12 9.58 75.20
N THR A 33 41.63 10.55 75.96
CA THR A 33 41.62 10.53 77.43
C THR A 33 40.25 10.39 78.07
N HIS A 34 39.17 10.71 77.34
CA HIS A 34 37.81 10.63 77.88
C HIS A 34 36.90 9.85 76.95
N GLN A 35 35.95 9.16 77.59
CA GLN A 35 34.86 8.47 76.93
C GLN A 35 33.68 9.44 76.77
N VAL A 36 33.02 9.36 75.64
CA VAL A 36 31.90 10.21 75.27
C VAL A 36 30.75 9.31 74.85
N GLU A 37 29.57 9.54 75.43
CA GLU A 37 28.35 8.92 74.95
C GLU A 37 27.92 9.59 73.64
N ARG A 38 27.78 8.80 72.58
CA ARG A 38 27.46 9.26 71.23
C ARG A 38 26.18 10.07 71.20
N GLN A 39 25.12 9.57 71.83
CA GLN A 39 23.82 10.27 71.83
C GLN A 39 23.92 11.63 72.52
N GLN A 40 24.57 11.71 73.69
CA GLN A 40 24.79 12.99 74.35
C GLN A 40 25.65 13.92 73.51
N CYS A 41 26.69 13.39 72.84
CA CYS A 41 27.56 14.15 71.96
C CYS A 41 26.80 14.76 70.79
N LEU A 42 25.95 13.98 70.09
CA LEU A 42 25.24 14.42 68.89
C LEU A 42 23.99 15.26 69.21
N ASN A 43 23.37 15.06 70.38
CA ASN A 43 22.17 15.78 70.81
C ASN A 43 22.43 17.14 71.47
N MET A 44 23.69 17.57 71.64
CA MET A 44 23.96 18.93 72.13
C MET A 44 23.37 19.98 71.18
N ASN A 45 22.68 20.99 71.72
CA ASN A 45 21.89 21.98 70.97
C ASN A 45 22.59 22.54 69.72
N ARG A 46 23.87 22.94 69.85
CA ARG A 46 24.64 23.52 68.74
C ARG A 46 24.92 22.52 67.61
N LYS A 47 25.18 21.25 67.94
CA LYS A 47 25.54 20.20 66.97
C LYS A 47 24.30 19.64 66.29
N LYS A 48 23.22 19.43 67.06
CA LYS A 48 21.92 19.02 66.54
C LYS A 48 21.40 20.00 65.48
N LEU A 49 21.56 21.30 65.70
CA LEU A 49 21.24 22.33 64.71
C LEU A 49 22.08 22.20 63.43
N VAL A 50 23.39 22.02 63.56
CA VAL A 50 24.32 21.89 62.41
C VAL A 50 24.03 20.62 61.59
N ILE A 51 23.76 19.49 62.25
CA ILE A 51 23.34 18.25 61.61
C ILE A 51 22.01 18.46 60.88
N ASN A 52 21.00 19.01 61.55
CA ASN A 52 19.68 19.25 60.95
C ASN A 52 19.74 20.20 59.75
N GLN A 53 20.54 21.28 59.83
CA GLN A 53 20.73 22.22 58.73
C GLN A 53 21.36 21.53 57.52
N THR A 54 22.34 20.65 57.74
CA THR A 54 23.01 19.88 56.70
C THR A 54 22.05 18.88 56.04
N VAL A 55 21.26 18.16 56.85
CA VAL A 55 20.21 17.24 56.37
C VAL A 55 19.18 17.99 55.52
N LEU A 56 18.73 19.15 55.99
CA LEU A 56 17.76 19.98 55.28
C LEU A 56 18.33 20.43 53.92
N SER A 57 19.59 20.87 53.90
CA SER A 57 20.28 21.32 52.69
C SER A 57 20.42 20.18 51.66
N LEU A 58 20.73 18.96 52.11
CA LEU A 58 20.77 17.77 51.25
C LEU A 58 19.39 17.42 50.70
N LYS A 59 18.34 17.43 51.54
CA LYS A 59 16.97 17.20 51.10
C LYS A 59 16.52 18.24 50.07
N GLN A 60 16.86 19.51 50.27
CA GLN A 60 16.56 20.58 49.32
C GLN A 60 17.26 20.36 47.97
N LYS A 61 18.54 19.96 47.97
CA LYS A 61 19.27 19.62 46.74
C LYS A 61 18.59 18.46 46.01
N ASN A 62 18.31 17.36 46.71
CA ASN A 62 17.63 16.20 46.12
C ASN A 62 16.26 16.58 45.55
N PHE A 63 15.47 17.37 46.29
CA PHE A 63 14.17 17.83 45.82
C PHE A 63 14.28 18.70 44.56
N SER A 64 15.29 19.60 44.52
CA SER A 64 15.54 20.44 43.35
C SER A 64 15.93 19.63 42.11
N GLU A 65 16.69 18.55 42.30
CA GLU A 65 17.10 17.64 41.23
C GLU A 65 15.92 16.79 40.74
N CYS A 66 15.14 16.22 41.67
CA CYS A 66 13.89 15.53 41.34
C CYS A 66 12.95 16.43 40.54
N ARG A 67 12.80 17.71 40.92
CA ARG A 67 11.99 18.67 40.20
C ARG A 67 12.49 18.89 38.76
N LYS A 68 13.80 19.06 38.56
CA LYS A 68 14.41 19.21 37.22
C LYS A 68 14.13 17.98 36.35
N ASN A 69 14.32 16.78 36.90
CA ASN A 69 14.08 15.54 36.17
C ASN A 69 12.61 15.40 35.76
N LEU A 70 11.69 15.78 36.64
CA LEU A 70 10.25 15.75 36.38
C LEU A 70 9.86 16.69 35.22
N GLU A 71 10.49 17.86 35.14
CA GLU A 71 10.31 18.81 34.03
C GLU A 71 10.79 18.22 32.69
N ILE A 72 11.94 17.54 32.69
CA ILE A 72 12.48 16.85 31.50
C ILE A 72 11.51 15.77 31.01
N TYR A 73 11.03 14.91 31.91
CA TYR A 73 10.07 13.86 31.53
C TYR A 73 8.76 14.42 31.00
N ARG A 74 8.27 15.53 31.56
CA ARG A 74 7.05 16.20 31.08
C ARG A 74 7.21 16.71 29.65
N ASN A 75 8.35 17.34 29.36
CA ASN A 75 8.66 17.84 28.03
C ASN A 75 8.79 16.70 27.01
N MET A 76 9.47 15.61 27.36
CA MET A 76 9.57 14.41 26.50
C MET A 76 8.20 13.77 26.21
N SER A 77 7.29 13.76 27.18
CA SER A 77 5.92 13.25 27.00
C SER A 77 5.12 14.11 26.01
N ASN A 78 5.22 15.44 26.11
CA ASN A 78 4.53 16.35 25.19
C ASN A 78 5.05 16.20 23.75
N ASP A 79 6.37 16.08 23.57
CA ASP A 79 6.97 15.82 22.26
C ASP A 79 6.44 14.51 21.64
N TYR A 80 6.22 13.48 22.46
CA TYR A 80 5.68 12.21 21.97
C TYR A 80 4.22 12.35 21.50
N ASP A 81 3.38 13.03 22.27
CA ASP A 81 1.96 13.22 21.93
C ASP A 81 1.79 14.10 20.68
N ASP A 82 2.56 15.18 20.55
CA ASP A 82 2.55 16.05 19.37
C ASP A 82 3.00 15.30 18.11
N ASN A 83 4.08 14.52 18.22
CA ASN A 83 4.55 13.67 17.13
C ASN A 83 3.50 12.62 16.73
N ARG A 84 2.85 11.99 17.72
CA ARG A 84 1.80 11.00 17.46
C ARG A 84 0.61 11.61 16.71
N ALA A 85 0.15 12.79 17.11
CA ALA A 85 -0.92 13.51 16.43
C ALA A 85 -0.52 13.86 14.99
N MET A 86 0.69 14.37 14.78
CA MET A 86 1.22 14.68 13.45
C MET A 86 1.31 13.43 12.55
N PHE A 87 1.82 12.30 13.06
CA PHE A 87 1.88 11.05 12.31
C PHE A 87 0.50 10.52 11.96
N LYS A 88 -0.47 10.60 12.88
CA LYS A 88 -1.85 10.21 12.62
C LYS A 88 -2.44 11.00 11.45
N LEU A 89 -2.29 12.33 11.45
CA LEU A 89 -2.74 13.19 10.35
C LEU A 89 -2.07 12.83 9.02
N LYS A 90 -0.75 12.55 9.01
CA LYS A 90 -0.05 12.11 7.79
C LYS A 90 -0.55 10.77 7.26
N ILE A 91 -0.84 9.83 8.16
CA ILE A 91 -1.40 8.52 7.79
C ILE A 91 -2.79 8.69 7.19
N ASP A 92 -3.65 9.48 7.83
CA ASP A 92 -5.02 9.70 7.37
C ASP A 92 -5.04 10.42 6.01
N ALA A 93 -4.19 11.44 5.81
CA ALA A 93 -4.02 12.09 4.51
C ALA A 93 -3.59 11.09 3.41
N ARG A 94 -2.64 10.18 3.70
CA ARG A 94 -2.22 9.14 2.75
C ARG A 94 -3.35 8.16 2.44
N LYS A 95 -4.16 7.78 3.41
CA LYS A 95 -5.33 6.90 3.18
C LYS A 95 -6.33 7.54 2.22
N GLU A 96 -6.62 8.82 2.39
CA GLU A 96 -7.54 9.53 1.49
C GLU A 96 -6.98 9.64 0.06
N LEU A 97 -5.68 9.91 -0.09
CA LEU A 97 -5.03 9.90 -1.40
C LEU A 97 -5.12 8.53 -2.10
N ILE A 98 -4.91 7.44 -1.34
CA ILE A 98 -5.03 6.07 -1.89
C ILE A 98 -6.47 5.79 -2.32
N LYS A 99 -7.47 6.17 -1.52
CA LYS A 99 -8.88 6.01 -1.90
C LYS A 99 -9.21 6.74 -3.19
N LEU A 100 -8.78 8.00 -3.33
CA LEU A 100 -8.99 8.77 -4.56
C LEU A 100 -8.33 8.11 -5.77
N PHE A 101 -7.09 7.65 -5.61
CA PHE A 101 -6.37 6.96 -6.68
C PHE A 101 -7.06 5.66 -7.11
N ILE A 102 -7.53 4.85 -6.15
CA ILE A 102 -8.24 3.60 -6.45
C ILE A 102 -9.56 3.90 -7.16
N ASN A 103 -10.36 4.86 -6.66
CA ASN A 103 -11.62 5.23 -7.31
C ASN A 103 -11.39 5.70 -8.74
N GLN A 104 -10.38 6.55 -8.98
CA GLN A 104 -10.02 6.98 -10.32
C GLN A 104 -9.65 5.80 -11.24
N LYS A 105 -8.95 4.78 -10.71
CA LYS A 105 -8.61 3.58 -11.48
C LYS A 105 -9.82 2.72 -11.79
N ILE A 106 -10.77 2.64 -10.86
CA ILE A 106 -12.04 1.95 -11.05
C ILE A 106 -12.85 2.65 -12.14
N ASP A 107 -13.01 3.97 -12.05
CA ASP A 107 -13.76 4.77 -13.04
C ASP A 107 -13.15 4.61 -14.44
N GLN A 108 -11.82 4.73 -14.56
CA GLN A 108 -11.09 4.50 -15.82
C GLN A 108 -11.28 3.09 -16.39
N HIS A 109 -11.49 2.09 -15.53
CA HIS A 109 -11.73 0.73 -15.97
C HIS A 109 -13.15 0.57 -16.51
N PHE A 110 -14.15 1.13 -15.82
CA PHE A 110 -15.53 1.12 -16.29
C PHE A 110 -15.71 1.87 -17.61
N GLU A 111 -15.12 3.05 -17.77
CA GLU A 111 -15.14 3.78 -19.05
C GLU A 111 -14.58 2.93 -20.21
N LYS A 112 -13.49 2.19 -19.97
CA LYS A 112 -12.91 1.31 -20.99
C LYS A 112 -13.83 0.13 -21.33
N MET A 113 -14.51 -0.43 -20.33
CA MET A 113 -15.48 -1.51 -20.53
C MET A 113 -16.66 -1.03 -21.37
N GLU A 114 -17.24 0.13 -21.07
CA GLU A 114 -18.34 0.71 -21.85
C GLU A 114 -17.96 0.93 -23.32
N VAL A 115 -16.77 1.48 -23.57
CA VAL A 115 -16.27 1.66 -24.94
C VAL A 115 -16.06 0.32 -25.66
N MET A 116 -15.63 -0.72 -24.94
CA MET A 116 -15.46 -2.05 -25.50
C MET A 116 -16.80 -2.71 -25.81
N GLU A 117 -17.79 -2.56 -24.95
CA GLU A 117 -19.15 -3.05 -25.16
C GLU A 117 -19.78 -2.41 -26.39
N ALA A 118 -19.72 -1.09 -26.52
CA ALA A 118 -20.21 -0.39 -27.70
C ALA A 118 -19.54 -0.88 -29.00
N LYS A 119 -18.22 -1.10 -28.98
CA LYS A 119 -17.49 -1.68 -30.12
C LYS A 119 -17.90 -3.12 -30.41
N ASN A 120 -18.18 -3.92 -29.38
CA ASN A 120 -18.64 -5.29 -29.56
C ASN A 120 -20.04 -5.35 -30.18
N GLU A 121 -20.94 -4.43 -29.80
CA GLU A 121 -22.26 -4.29 -30.42
C GLU A 121 -22.14 -3.89 -31.89
N GLU A 122 -21.31 -2.90 -32.21
CA GLU A 122 -21.04 -2.50 -33.60
C GLU A 122 -20.47 -3.67 -34.43
N ASN A 123 -19.50 -4.40 -33.87
CA ASN A 123 -18.94 -5.58 -34.50
C ASN A 123 -19.98 -6.70 -34.73
N LEU A 124 -20.94 -6.86 -33.82
CA LEU A 124 -22.02 -7.85 -33.96
C LEU A 124 -22.99 -7.47 -35.09
N ASP A 125 -23.32 -6.19 -35.22
CA ASP A 125 -24.13 -5.67 -36.34
C ASP A 125 -23.41 -5.87 -37.68
N ILE A 126 -22.13 -5.49 -37.75
CA ILE A 126 -21.28 -5.72 -38.95
C ILE A 126 -21.25 -7.21 -39.31
N LYS A 127 -21.06 -8.09 -38.32
CA LYS A 127 -21.02 -9.54 -38.54
C LYS A 127 -22.35 -10.05 -39.10
N THR A 128 -23.47 -9.58 -38.56
CA THR A 128 -24.80 -9.96 -39.04
C THR A 128 -25.03 -9.50 -40.48
N LYS A 129 -24.62 -8.27 -40.82
CA LYS A 129 -24.66 -7.76 -42.21
C LYS A 129 -23.78 -8.59 -43.15
N LEU A 130 -22.58 -8.98 -42.71
CA LEU A 130 -21.69 -9.85 -43.49
C LEU A 130 -22.28 -11.24 -43.73
N ASP A 131 -22.96 -11.82 -42.75
CA ASP A 131 -23.63 -13.12 -42.88
C ASP A 131 -24.78 -13.04 -43.91
N LEU A 132 -25.54 -11.94 -43.93
CA LEU A 132 -26.57 -11.70 -44.95
C LEU A 132 -25.98 -11.62 -46.35
N ILE A 133 -24.92 -10.82 -46.54
CA ILE A 133 -24.21 -10.69 -47.82
C ILE A 133 -23.67 -12.05 -48.28
N THR A 134 -23.08 -12.81 -47.35
CA THR A 134 -22.54 -14.14 -47.64
C THR A 134 -23.64 -15.09 -48.13
N ASN A 135 -24.83 -15.02 -47.54
CA ASN A 135 -25.96 -15.82 -47.97
C ASN A 135 -26.45 -15.43 -49.37
N ASP A 136 -26.52 -14.13 -49.66
CA ASP A 136 -26.93 -13.65 -50.98
C ASP A 136 -25.91 -14.00 -52.07
N CYS A 137 -24.60 -13.93 -51.78
CA CYS A 137 -23.56 -14.44 -52.69
C CYS A 137 -23.76 -15.93 -53.02
N ARG A 138 -24.09 -16.77 -52.03
CA ARG A 138 -24.38 -18.20 -52.26
C ARG A 138 -25.58 -18.39 -53.19
N LYS A 139 -26.66 -17.62 -53.01
CA LYS A 139 -27.83 -17.66 -53.90
C LYS A 139 -27.47 -17.26 -55.33
N ILE A 140 -26.63 -16.24 -55.50
CA ILE A 140 -26.13 -15.81 -56.80
C ILE A 140 -25.32 -16.92 -57.46
N ASP A 141 -24.42 -17.59 -56.72
CA ASP A 141 -23.63 -18.71 -57.23
C ASP A 141 -24.50 -19.90 -57.66
N ASP A 142 -25.57 -20.20 -56.91
CA ASP A 142 -26.56 -21.21 -57.30
C ASP A 142 -27.27 -20.84 -58.61
N LEU A 143 -27.72 -19.59 -58.74
CA LEU A 143 -28.34 -19.08 -59.97
C LEU A 143 -27.37 -19.15 -61.16
N ILE A 144 -26.11 -18.76 -60.97
CA ILE A 144 -25.07 -18.86 -62.00
C ILE A 144 -24.88 -20.32 -62.45
N ARG A 145 -24.85 -21.28 -61.51
CA ARG A 145 -24.77 -22.72 -61.84
C ARG A 145 -25.97 -23.20 -62.65
N THR A 146 -27.17 -22.77 -62.29
CA THR A 146 -28.39 -23.10 -63.05
C THR A 146 -28.36 -22.52 -64.46
N ILE A 147 -27.99 -21.24 -64.61
CA ILE A 147 -27.87 -20.57 -65.91
C ILE A 147 -26.83 -21.27 -66.78
N ASN A 148 -25.65 -21.57 -66.25
CA ASN A 148 -24.60 -22.26 -66.99
C ASN A 148 -25.04 -23.66 -67.46
N SER A 149 -25.79 -24.39 -66.64
CA SER A 149 -26.36 -25.68 -67.01
C SER A 149 -27.39 -25.54 -68.14
N ALA A 150 -28.25 -24.53 -68.08
CA ALA A 150 -29.23 -24.24 -69.13
C ALA A 150 -28.55 -23.83 -70.45
N ILE A 151 -27.53 -22.97 -70.40
CA ILE A 151 -26.72 -22.58 -71.57
C ILE A 151 -26.07 -23.80 -72.22
N LYS A 152 -25.51 -24.72 -71.42
CA LYS A 152 -24.92 -25.97 -71.92
C LYS A 152 -25.96 -26.80 -72.67
N ASN A 153 -27.12 -27.03 -72.05
CA ASN A 153 -28.22 -27.78 -72.67
C ASN A 153 -28.69 -27.15 -74.00
N LEU A 154 -28.80 -25.82 -74.06
CA LEU A 154 -29.18 -25.11 -75.29
C LEU A 154 -28.11 -25.25 -76.39
N ARG A 155 -26.83 -25.17 -76.02
CA ARG A 155 -25.71 -25.37 -76.95
C ARG A 155 -25.71 -26.78 -77.53
N ASP A 156 -25.94 -27.79 -76.71
CA ASP A 156 -25.98 -29.19 -77.13
C ASP A 156 -27.16 -29.44 -78.10
N LYS A 157 -28.35 -28.90 -77.78
CA LYS A 157 -29.52 -28.94 -78.68
C LYS A 157 -29.27 -28.25 -80.01
N HIS A 158 -28.66 -27.07 -80.00
CA HIS A 158 -28.34 -26.34 -81.22
C HIS A 158 -27.36 -27.12 -82.11
N PHE A 159 -26.35 -27.77 -81.52
CA PHE A 159 -25.40 -28.62 -82.24
C PHE A 159 -26.10 -29.82 -82.92
N HIS A 160 -27.03 -30.49 -82.23
CA HIS A 160 -27.84 -31.56 -82.81
C HIS A 160 -28.72 -31.06 -83.96
N ASN A 161 -29.43 -29.94 -83.77
CA ASN A 161 -30.25 -29.35 -84.83
C ASN A 161 -29.44 -28.99 -86.08
N GLN A 162 -28.22 -28.47 -85.93
CA GLN A 162 -27.33 -28.18 -87.07
C GLN A 162 -26.87 -29.44 -87.80
N LEU A 163 -26.58 -30.53 -87.08
CA LEU A 163 -26.25 -31.83 -87.66
C LEU A 163 -27.44 -32.39 -88.45
N ASP A 164 -28.63 -32.38 -87.87
CA ASP A 164 -29.85 -32.84 -88.51
C ASP A 164 -30.16 -32.04 -89.78
N THR A 165 -30.01 -30.71 -89.71
CA THR A 165 -30.19 -29.83 -90.87
C THR A 165 -29.18 -30.13 -91.97
N LYS A 166 -27.90 -30.35 -91.63
CA LYS A 166 -26.87 -30.77 -92.60
C LYS A 166 -27.18 -32.13 -93.22
N ILE A 167 -27.70 -33.08 -92.45
CA ILE A 167 -28.11 -34.40 -92.95
C ILE A 167 -29.28 -34.27 -93.93
N ILE A 168 -30.30 -33.49 -93.57
CA ILE A 168 -31.47 -33.22 -94.43
C ILE A 168 -31.03 -32.57 -95.75
N LEU A 169 -30.22 -31.52 -95.70
CA LEU A 169 -29.70 -30.84 -96.89
C LEU A 169 -28.88 -31.79 -97.78
N LYS A 170 -28.04 -32.65 -97.19
CA LYS A 170 -27.27 -33.67 -97.92
C LYS A 170 -28.17 -34.70 -98.61
N ASN A 171 -29.30 -35.06 -97.98
CA ASN A 171 -30.28 -35.98 -98.55
C ASN A 171 -31.12 -35.34 -99.67
N ILE A 172 -31.42 -34.04 -99.57
CA ILE A 172 -32.09 -33.28 -100.65
C ILE A 172 -31.17 -33.19 -101.88
N CYS A 173 -29.91 -32.77 -101.73
CA CYS A 173 -28.95 -32.73 -102.84
C CYS A 173 -28.77 -34.09 -103.53
N LYS A 174 -28.80 -35.20 -102.78
CA LYS A 174 -28.72 -36.56 -103.34
C LYS A 174 -29.97 -36.98 -104.12
N ARG A 175 -31.16 -36.45 -103.78
CA ARG A 175 -32.39 -36.70 -104.53
C ARG A 175 -32.41 -35.91 -105.83
N ASP A 176 -32.01 -34.64 -105.80
CA ASP A 176 -31.96 -33.80 -107.01
C ASP A 176 -30.94 -34.32 -108.03
N GLN A 177 -29.81 -34.88 -107.59
CA GLN A 177 -28.84 -35.56 -108.47
C GLN A 177 -29.38 -36.86 -109.09
N LYS A 178 -30.34 -37.54 -108.45
CA LYS A 178 -30.99 -38.73 -109.02
C LYS A 178 -32.15 -38.38 -109.96
N SER A 179 -32.80 -37.24 -109.76
CA SER A 179 -33.88 -36.75 -110.63
C SER A 179 -33.38 -36.12 -111.94
N SER A 180 -32.10 -35.76 -112.04
CA SER A 180 -31.46 -35.26 -113.28
C SER A 180 -30.83 -36.35 -114.16
N ALA A 181 -31.01 -37.64 -113.80
CA ALA A 181 -30.44 -38.79 -114.52
C ALA A 181 -31.48 -39.63 -115.28
N TYR A 182 -32.66 -39.06 -115.55
CA TYR A 182 -33.69 -39.60 -116.44
C TYR A 182 -33.88 -38.70 -117.65
#